data_AF-A0A383BXA9-F1
#
_entry.id   AF-A0A383BXA9-F1
#
_cell.length_a   1.000
_cell.length_b   1.000
_cell.length_c   1.000
_cell.angle_alpha   90.00
_cell.angle_beta   90.00
_cell.angle_gamma   90.00
#
_symmetry.space_group_name_H-M   'P 1'
#
loop_
_entity.id
_entity.type
_entity.pdbx_description
1 polymer ?
#
loop_
_entity_poly.entity_id
_entity_poly.type
_entity_poly.pdbx_seq_one_letter_code
_entity_poly.pdbx_strand_id
1 'polypeptide(L)'
;PKGAKYETVFDDELECDYRYFLFPHLIREYAKNELGYDRSNTQNRYKKYAQNLFVAVTARIIHKNILGKNDDFKKDISELEKMIQNVGLFRKILKASDKVVTKFLEDSKVEEKIDEANTAHNFFSNQVYGKSMLEVIDSKIRQEQEEIDYIKKTISGI
;
A
#
# COMPACT_ATOMS: atom_id res chain seq x y z
N PRO A 1 16.74 -1.09 10.52
CA PRO A 1 18.20 -0.82 10.62
C PRO A 1 18.74 -1.33 11.97
N LYS A 2 19.83 -2.11 11.99
CA LYS A 2 20.44 -2.84 13.14
C LYS A 2 20.04 -4.32 13.35
N GLY A 3 19.44 -4.98 12.36
CA GLY A 3 19.24 -6.43 12.43
C GLY A 3 20.55 -7.20 12.22
N ALA A 4 20.67 -8.41 12.77
CA ALA A 4 21.89 -9.24 12.65
C ALA A 4 22.30 -9.56 11.20
N LYS A 5 21.38 -9.44 10.25
CA LYS A 5 21.62 -9.63 8.81
C LYS A 5 21.67 -8.32 8.01
N TYR A 6 21.63 -7.16 8.67
CA TYR A 6 21.50 -5.88 7.99
C TYR A 6 22.68 -5.62 7.04
N GLU A 7 23.90 -5.76 7.55
CA GLU A 7 25.15 -5.61 6.77
C GLU A 7 25.33 -6.70 5.70
N THR A 8 24.60 -7.82 5.79
CA THR A 8 24.67 -8.93 4.82
C THR A 8 23.61 -8.81 3.72
N VAL A 9 22.60 -7.96 3.92
CA VAL A 9 21.49 -7.75 2.97
C VAL A 9 21.61 -6.38 2.30
N PHE A 10 22.30 -5.45 2.95
CA PHE A 10 22.55 -4.09 2.47
C PHE A 10 24.06 -3.84 2.43
N ASP A 11 24.77 -4.66 1.65
CA ASP A 11 26.20 -4.53 1.39
C ASP A 11 26.47 -3.66 0.15
N ASP A 12 27.76 -3.42 -0.11
CA ASP A 12 28.22 -2.66 -1.28
C ASP A 12 28.00 -3.41 -2.61
N GLU A 13 27.59 -4.68 -2.57
CA GLU A 13 27.26 -5.51 -3.75
C GLU A 13 25.77 -5.42 -4.13
N LEU A 14 24.94 -4.73 -3.33
CA LEU A 14 23.54 -4.54 -3.63
C LEU A 14 23.38 -3.66 -4.88
N GLU A 15 23.22 -4.30 -6.04
CA GLU A 15 23.08 -3.63 -7.36
C GLU A 15 21.91 -2.63 -7.42
N CYS A 16 20.96 -2.72 -6.49
CA CYS A 16 19.75 -1.92 -6.48
C CYS A 16 19.59 -1.15 -5.17
N ASP A 17 18.98 0.02 -5.28
CA ASP A 17 18.77 0.91 -4.14
C ASP A 17 18.03 0.20 -2.99
N TYR A 18 18.63 0.19 -1.80
CA TYR A 18 18.07 -0.46 -0.62
C TYR A 18 16.63 -0.01 -0.30
N ARG A 19 16.29 1.23 -0.67
CA ARG A 19 14.97 1.83 -0.45
C ARG A 19 13.86 1.07 -1.20
N TYR A 20 14.20 0.36 -2.28
CA TYR A 20 13.26 -0.50 -3.02
C TYR A 20 12.72 -1.65 -2.16
N PHE A 21 13.48 -2.10 -1.16
CA PHE A 21 13.03 -3.12 -0.21
C PHE A 21 12.56 -2.50 1.10
N LEU A 22 13.26 -1.46 1.57
CA LEU A 22 12.97 -0.83 2.84
C LEU A 22 11.58 -0.19 2.85
N PHE A 23 11.22 0.58 1.83
CA PHE A 23 9.96 1.33 1.85
C PHE A 23 8.71 0.43 1.81
N PRO A 24 8.61 -0.56 0.90
CA PRO A 24 7.53 -1.55 0.97
C PRO A 24 7.50 -2.31 2.30
N HIS A 25 8.67 -2.62 2.88
CA HIS A 25 8.74 -3.28 4.18
C HIS A 25 8.17 -2.41 5.30
N LEU A 26 8.54 -1.13 5.38
CA LEU A 26 8.03 -0.21 6.39
C LEU A 26 6.51 -0.01 6.28
N ILE A 27 5.99 0.14 5.06
CA ILE A 27 4.55 0.23 4.79
C ILE A 27 3.83 -1.02 5.29
N ARG A 28 4.38 -2.20 5.00
CA ARG A 28 3.83 -3.49 5.42
C ARG A 28 3.87 -3.68 6.94
N GLU A 29 4.97 -3.31 7.59
CA GLU A 29 5.08 -3.38 9.05
C GLU A 29 4.08 -2.43 9.73
N TYR A 30 3.87 -1.24 9.20
CA TYR A 30 2.83 -0.34 9.70
C TYR A 30 1.44 -0.98 9.56
N ALA A 31 1.11 -1.55 8.39
CA ALA A 31 -0.17 -2.22 8.18
C ALA A 31 -0.42 -3.35 9.19
N LYS A 32 0.61 -4.18 9.43
CA LYS A 32 0.55 -5.29 10.39
C LYS A 32 0.32 -4.78 11.81
N ASN A 33 1.16 -3.86 12.29
CA ASN A 33 1.23 -3.50 13.70
C ASN A 33 0.21 -2.43 14.10
N GLU A 34 -0.25 -1.59 13.16
CA GLU A 34 -1.11 -0.43 13.47
C GLU A 34 -2.52 -0.55 12.88
N LEU A 35 -2.71 -1.33 11.81
CA LEU A 35 -3.97 -1.37 11.05
C LEU A 35 -4.65 -2.74 11.01
N GLY A 36 -4.08 -3.72 11.72
CA GLY A 36 -4.64 -5.06 11.87
C GLY A 36 -4.55 -5.91 10.60
N TYR A 37 -3.49 -5.77 9.79
CA TYR A 37 -3.27 -6.66 8.64
C TYR A 37 -2.59 -7.98 9.04
N ASP A 38 -2.83 -8.45 10.25
CA ASP A 38 -2.23 -9.67 10.78
C ASP A 38 -3.29 -10.75 11.04
N ARG A 39 -2.86 -11.93 11.47
CA ARG A 39 -3.78 -13.06 11.75
C ARG A 39 -4.62 -12.86 13.02
N SER A 40 -4.26 -11.89 13.87
CA SER A 40 -4.97 -11.63 15.13
C SER A 40 -6.22 -10.77 14.93
N ASN A 41 -6.33 -10.07 13.80
CA ASN A 41 -7.51 -9.28 13.47
C ASN A 41 -8.74 -10.17 13.21
N THR A 42 -9.77 -9.97 14.03
CA THR A 42 -11.08 -10.65 13.95
C THR A 42 -12.19 -9.79 13.36
N GLN A 43 -11.97 -8.49 13.16
CA GLN A 43 -13.00 -7.55 12.68
C GLN A 43 -13.20 -7.63 11.16
N ASN A 44 -12.13 -7.80 10.38
CA ASN A 44 -12.22 -7.99 8.94
C ASN A 44 -11.50 -9.28 8.53
N ARG A 45 -12.27 -10.29 8.10
CA ARG A 45 -11.77 -11.64 7.79
C ARG A 45 -10.72 -11.69 6.67
N TYR A 46 -10.65 -10.65 5.83
CA TYR A 46 -9.77 -10.59 4.66
C TYR A 46 -8.52 -9.73 4.84
N LYS A 47 -8.48 -8.81 5.81
CA LYS A 47 -7.32 -7.92 6.03
C LYS A 47 -6.00 -8.68 6.19
N LYS A 48 -6.01 -9.84 6.85
CA LYS A 48 -4.82 -10.71 7.02
C LYS A 48 -4.18 -11.20 5.72
N TYR A 49 -4.93 -11.21 4.61
CA TYR A 49 -4.44 -11.61 3.28
C TYR A 49 -4.07 -10.40 2.41
N ALA A 50 -4.48 -9.20 2.80
CA ALA A 50 -4.41 -7.99 1.99
C ALA A 50 -3.13 -7.16 2.22
N GLN A 51 -2.09 -7.69 2.87
CA GLN A 51 -0.85 -6.94 3.15
C GLN A 51 -0.18 -6.41 1.86
N ASN A 52 -0.01 -7.29 0.86
CA ASN A 52 0.59 -6.89 -0.42
C ASN A 52 -0.33 -5.96 -1.21
N LEU A 53 -1.64 -6.17 -1.10
CA LEU A 53 -2.62 -5.25 -1.69
C LEU A 53 -2.50 -3.86 -1.06
N PHE A 54 -2.37 -3.77 0.26
CA PHE A 54 -2.21 -2.49 0.97
C PHE A 54 -0.96 -1.73 0.50
N VAL A 55 0.17 -2.43 0.35
CA VAL A 55 1.39 -1.83 -0.19
C VAL A 55 1.16 -1.32 -1.62
N ALA A 56 0.52 -2.12 -2.48
CA ALA A 56 0.22 -1.76 -3.86
C ALA A 56 -0.75 -0.58 -3.98
N VAL A 57 -1.79 -0.53 -3.14
CA VAL A 57 -2.74 0.59 -3.09
C VAL A 57 -2.05 1.86 -2.59
N THR A 58 -1.20 1.75 -1.56
CA THR A 58 -0.39 2.87 -1.06
C THR A 58 0.49 3.44 -2.17
N ALA A 59 1.19 2.58 -2.92
CA ALA A 59 1.99 2.97 -4.07
C ALA A 59 1.13 3.69 -5.12
N ARG A 60 -0.02 3.12 -5.47
CA ARG A 60 -0.95 3.70 -6.45
C ARG A 60 -1.46 5.08 -6.02
N ILE A 61 -1.77 5.29 -4.75
CA ILE A 61 -2.17 6.61 -4.23
C ILE A 61 -1.01 7.60 -4.37
N ILE A 62 0.19 7.22 -3.95
CA ILE A 62 1.39 8.07 -4.03
C ILE A 62 1.69 8.46 -5.49
N HIS A 63 1.92 7.50 -6.38
CA HIS A 63 2.37 7.80 -7.73
C HIS A 63 1.27 8.47 -8.55
N LYS A 64 0.09 7.82 -8.66
CA LYS A 64 -0.96 8.27 -9.58
C LYS A 64 -1.69 9.52 -9.09
N ASN A 65 -1.94 9.64 -7.78
CA ASN A 65 -2.86 10.66 -7.27
C ASN A 65 -2.11 11.84 -6.64
N ILE A 66 -1.05 11.56 -5.89
CA ILE A 66 -0.25 12.61 -5.24
C ILE A 66 0.80 13.17 -6.21
N LEU A 67 1.69 12.32 -6.74
CA LEU A 67 2.76 12.75 -7.65
C LEU A 67 2.26 13.01 -9.07
N GLY A 68 1.13 12.43 -9.46
CA GLY A 68 0.58 12.54 -10.82
C GLY A 68 1.38 11.80 -11.88
N LYS A 69 2.17 10.80 -11.47
CA LYS A 69 3.00 9.95 -12.34
C LYS A 69 2.37 8.56 -12.48
N ASN A 70 2.53 7.92 -13.65
CA ASN A 70 2.18 6.51 -13.85
C ASN A 70 3.38 5.58 -13.60
N ASP A 71 4.25 5.98 -12.67
CA ASP A 71 5.49 5.29 -12.34
C ASP A 71 5.34 4.37 -11.13
N ASP A 72 6.41 3.65 -10.79
CA ASP A 72 6.52 2.76 -9.63
C ASP A 72 7.50 3.31 -8.59
N PHE A 73 7.63 2.58 -7.48
CA PHE A 73 8.51 2.94 -6.37
C PHE A 73 9.96 3.18 -6.78
N LYS A 74 10.44 2.58 -7.88
CA LYS A 74 11.86 2.64 -8.25
C LYS A 74 12.23 3.99 -8.87
N LYS A 75 11.31 4.60 -9.60
CA LYS A 75 11.60 5.84 -10.35
C LYS A 75 11.48 7.11 -9.52
N ASP A 76 10.70 7.09 -8.44
CA ASP A 76 10.44 8.25 -7.58
C ASP A 76 11.04 8.10 -6.18
N ILE A 77 12.18 7.40 -6.07
CA ILE A 77 12.70 6.95 -4.78
C ILE A 77 13.08 8.11 -3.83
N SER A 78 13.58 9.22 -4.39
CA SER A 78 13.96 10.41 -3.64
C SER A 78 12.76 11.20 -3.13
N GLU A 79 11.72 11.35 -3.95
CA GLU A 79 10.45 11.97 -3.55
C GLU A 79 9.77 11.14 -2.46
N LEU A 80 9.77 9.82 -2.61
CA LEU A 80 9.21 8.92 -1.62
C LEU A 80 9.98 8.97 -0.30
N GLU A 81 11.31 9.07 -0.34
CA GLU A 81 12.10 9.25 0.88
C GLU A 81 11.69 10.50 1.65
N LYS A 82 11.54 11.64 0.96
CA LYS A 82 11.07 12.89 1.59
C LYS A 82 9.70 12.73 2.24
N MET A 83 8.79 12.02 1.57
CA MET A 83 7.45 11.74 2.11
C MET A 83 7.53 10.86 3.36
N ILE A 84 8.33 9.78 3.33
CA ILE A 84 8.49 8.84 4.45
C ILE A 84 9.16 9.51 5.65
N GLN A 85 10.16 10.37 5.41
CA GLN A 85 10.81 11.15 6.47
C GLN A 85 9.83 12.11 7.15
N ASN A 86 8.81 12.62 6.43
CA ASN A 86 7.68 13.30 7.05
C ASN A 86 6.67 12.29 7.62
N VAL A 87 7.01 11.70 8.77
CA VAL A 87 6.23 10.63 9.43
C VAL A 87 4.76 11.01 9.62
N GLY A 88 4.47 12.26 10.00
CA GLY A 88 3.10 12.72 10.22
C GLY A 88 2.25 12.67 8.94
N LEU A 89 2.83 13.13 7.84
CA LEU A 89 2.20 13.13 6.51
C LEU A 89 2.10 11.72 5.94
N PHE A 90 3.16 10.92 6.07
CA PHE A 90 3.15 9.55 5.59
C PHE A 90 2.12 8.70 6.33
N ARG A 91 1.95 8.90 7.64
CA ARG A 91 0.84 8.27 8.40
C ARG A 91 -0.53 8.64 7.86
N LYS A 92 -0.75 9.88 7.38
CA LYS A 92 -2.01 10.26 6.73
C LYS A 92 -2.22 9.48 5.43
N ILE A 93 -1.19 9.34 4.59
CA ILE A 93 -1.23 8.52 3.37
C ILE A 93 -1.58 7.07 3.69
N LEU A 94 -0.93 6.48 4.71
CA LEU A 94 -1.18 5.10 5.12
C LEU A 94 -2.62 4.90 5.63
N LYS A 95 -3.16 5.85 6.38
CA LYS A 95 -4.56 5.82 6.84
C LYS A 95 -5.55 5.96 5.68
N ALA A 96 -5.30 6.86 4.73
CA ALA A 96 -6.13 6.96 3.52
C ALA A 96 -6.10 5.64 2.73
N SER A 97 -4.92 5.03 2.61
CA SER A 97 -4.74 3.74 1.95
C SER A 97 -5.53 2.62 2.66
N ASP A 98 -5.55 2.61 4.00
CA ASP A 98 -6.33 1.64 4.79
C ASP A 98 -7.84 1.79 4.56
N LYS A 99 -8.35 3.03 4.49
CA LYS A 99 -9.76 3.27 4.17
C LYS A 99 -10.12 2.73 2.78
N VAL A 100 -9.28 3.00 1.78
CA VAL A 100 -9.46 2.48 0.42
C VAL A 100 -9.49 0.96 0.41
N VAL A 101 -8.52 0.31 1.06
CA VAL A 101 -8.47 -1.17 1.11
C VAL A 101 -9.65 -1.72 1.89
N THR A 102 -10.03 -1.14 3.02
CA THR A 102 -11.18 -1.59 3.80
C THR A 102 -12.47 -1.54 2.98
N LYS A 103 -12.73 -0.40 2.31
CA LYS A 103 -13.87 -0.25 1.38
C LYS A 103 -13.82 -1.19 0.18
N PHE A 104 -12.62 -1.58 -0.26
CA PHE A 104 -12.45 -2.59 -1.31
C PHE A 104 -12.82 -3.98 -0.80
N LEU A 105 -12.36 -4.35 0.40
CA LEU A 105 -12.66 -5.63 1.03
C LEU A 105 -14.14 -5.80 1.39
N GLU A 106 -14.86 -4.70 1.56
CA GLU A 106 -16.30 -4.64 1.84
C GLU A 106 -17.16 -4.52 0.56
N ASP A 107 -16.54 -4.45 -0.62
CA ASP A 107 -17.27 -4.35 -1.89
C ASP A 107 -17.86 -5.71 -2.29
N SER A 108 -19.16 -5.77 -2.60
CA SER A 108 -19.83 -7.03 -2.95
C SER A 108 -19.21 -7.71 -4.18
N LYS A 109 -18.69 -6.95 -5.15
CA LYS A 109 -18.00 -7.52 -6.32
C LYS A 109 -16.69 -8.19 -5.96
N VAL A 110 -16.04 -7.71 -4.90
CA VAL A 110 -14.80 -8.32 -4.38
C VAL A 110 -15.14 -9.59 -3.62
N GLU A 111 -16.22 -9.59 -2.84
CA GLU A 111 -16.71 -10.79 -2.16
C GLU A 111 -17.07 -11.91 -3.15
N GLU A 112 -17.83 -11.61 -4.20
CA GLU A 112 -18.15 -12.56 -5.28
C GLU A 112 -16.87 -13.14 -5.92
N LYS A 113 -15.85 -12.31 -6.15
CA LYS A 113 -14.57 -12.78 -6.72
C LYS A 113 -13.74 -13.62 -5.77
N ILE A 114 -13.82 -13.37 -4.47
CA ILE A 114 -13.18 -14.22 -3.47
C ILE A 114 -13.82 -15.60 -3.47
N ASP A 115 -15.15 -15.68 -3.58
CA ASP A 115 -15.89 -16.94 -3.66
C ASP A 115 -15.55 -17.71 -4.95
N GLU A 116 -15.51 -17.03 -6.11
CA GLU A 116 -15.07 -17.63 -7.38
C GLU A 116 -13.63 -18.18 -7.32
N ALA A 117 -12.75 -17.56 -6.52
CA ALA A 117 -11.36 -18.00 -6.37
C ALA A 117 -11.17 -19.21 -5.44
N ASN A 118 -12.26 -19.75 -4.88
CA ASN A 118 -12.34 -20.79 -3.83
C ASN A 118 -11.73 -20.41 -2.48
N THR A 119 -10.66 -19.61 -2.46
CA THR A 119 -10.02 -19.12 -1.23
C THR A 119 -9.57 -17.68 -1.37
N ALA A 120 -9.61 -16.94 -0.25
CA ALA A 120 -9.05 -15.60 -0.17
C ALA A 120 -7.56 -15.59 -0.58
N HIS A 121 -6.78 -16.60 -0.19
CA HIS A 121 -5.37 -16.69 -0.57
C HIS A 121 -5.17 -16.72 -2.09
N ASN A 122 -5.97 -17.51 -2.81
CA ASN A 122 -5.93 -17.57 -4.27
C ASN A 122 -6.32 -16.24 -4.90
N PHE A 123 -7.37 -15.60 -4.37
CA PHE A 123 -7.80 -14.28 -4.84
C PHE A 123 -6.69 -13.24 -4.70
N PHE A 124 -6.12 -13.06 -3.50
CA PHE A 124 -5.08 -12.07 -3.25
C PHE A 124 -3.75 -12.36 -3.95
N SER A 125 -3.47 -13.62 -4.28
CA SER A 125 -2.22 -13.99 -4.96
C SER A 125 -2.32 -13.85 -6.47
N ASN A 126 -3.49 -14.09 -7.07
CA ASN A 126 -3.61 -14.26 -8.53
C ASN A 126 -4.65 -13.35 -9.20
N GLN A 127 -5.71 -12.95 -8.51
CA GLN A 127 -6.87 -12.33 -9.16
C GLN A 127 -7.08 -10.86 -8.77
N VAL A 128 -6.56 -10.44 -7.60
CA VAL A 128 -6.76 -9.09 -7.06
C VAL A 128 -6.21 -7.96 -7.95
N TYR A 129 -5.27 -8.28 -8.83
CA TYR A 129 -4.68 -7.33 -9.79
C TYR A 129 -5.34 -7.38 -11.18
N GLY A 130 -6.42 -8.16 -11.34
CA GLY A 130 -7.20 -8.21 -12.57
C GLY A 130 -7.90 -6.87 -12.86
N LYS A 131 -8.18 -6.61 -14.15
CA LYS A 131 -8.75 -5.32 -14.62
C LYS A 131 -9.97 -4.86 -13.81
N SER A 132 -10.94 -5.75 -13.58
CA SER A 132 -12.15 -5.42 -12.82
C SER A 132 -11.86 -5.04 -11.37
N MET A 133 -10.89 -5.68 -10.72
CA MET A 133 -10.48 -5.36 -9.35
C MET A 133 -9.73 -4.04 -9.28
N LEU A 134 -8.88 -3.75 -10.28
CA LEU A 134 -8.23 -2.44 -10.40
C LEU A 134 -9.23 -1.30 -10.59
N GLU A 135 -10.33 -1.53 -11.33
CA GLU A 135 -11.43 -0.57 -11.48
C GLU A 135 -12.16 -0.32 -10.15
N VAL A 136 -12.37 -1.37 -9.35
CA VAL A 136 -12.94 -1.23 -7.99
C VAL A 136 -11.99 -0.42 -7.11
N ILE A 137 -10.68 -0.74 -7.10
CA ILE A 137 -9.66 0.00 -6.35
C ILE A 137 -9.66 1.48 -6.76
N ASP A 138 -9.61 1.78 -8.06
CA ASP A 138 -9.67 3.17 -8.54
C ASP A 138 -10.97 3.87 -8.12
N SER A 139 -12.09 3.15 -8.07
CA SER A 139 -13.35 3.67 -7.55
C SER A 139 -13.26 4.02 -6.06
N LYS A 140 -12.65 3.16 -5.24
CA LYS A 140 -12.47 3.43 -3.81
C LYS A 140 -11.48 4.57 -3.56
N ILE A 141 -10.43 4.70 -4.38
CA ILE A 141 -9.52 5.86 -4.34
C ILE A 141 -10.29 7.15 -4.61
N ARG A 142 -11.15 7.20 -5.65
CA ARG A 142 -11.96 8.39 -5.95
C ARG A 142 -12.90 8.78 -4.80
N GLN A 143 -13.38 7.82 -4.01
CA GLN A 143 -14.21 8.12 -2.83
C GLN A 143 -13.42 8.78 -1.70
N GLU A 144 -12.09 8.64 -1.68
CA GLU A 144 -11.19 9.27 -0.71
C GLU A 144 -10.45 10.48 -1.32
N GLN A 145 -10.90 10.99 -2.47
CA GLN A 145 -10.18 12.01 -3.24
C GLN A 145 -9.97 13.31 -2.45
N GLU A 146 -10.95 13.75 -1.65
CA GLU A 146 -10.83 14.97 -0.85
C GLU A 146 -9.67 14.91 0.15
N GLU A 147 -9.52 13.78 0.86
CA GLU A 147 -8.41 13.55 1.79
C GLU A 147 -7.08 13.47 1.02
N ILE A 148 -7.06 12.77 -0.12
CA ILE A 148 -5.86 12.63 -0.95
C ILE A 148 -5.42 13.99 -1.52
N ASP A 149 -6.35 14.84 -1.94
CA ASP A 149 -6.07 16.19 -2.45
C ASP A 149 -5.54 17.10 -1.34
N TYR A 150 -6.09 16.98 -0.13
CA TYR A 150 -5.56 17.70 1.04
C TYR A 150 -4.12 17.29 1.36
N ILE A 151 -3.84 15.99 1.36
CA ILE A 151 -2.47 15.44 1.54
C ILE A 151 -1.55 15.97 0.42
N LYS A 152 -2.00 15.91 -0.83
CA LYS A 152 -1.23 16.40 -1.99
C LYS A 152 -0.84 17.87 -1.86
N LYS A 153 -1.79 18.74 -1.50
CA LYS A 153 -1.53 20.18 -1.27
C LYS A 153 -0.51 20.39 -0.16
N THR A 154 -0.58 19.59 0.90
CA THR A 154 0.37 19.65 2.02
C THR A 154 1.78 19.27 1.58
N ILE A 155 1.92 18.30 0.66
CA ILE A 155 3.20 17.85 0.12
C ILE A 155 3.80 18.89 -0.84
N SER A 156 2.99 19.48 -1.71
CA SER A 156 3.46 20.51 -2.65
C SER A 156 3.89 21.82 -1.98
N GLY A 157 3.54 22.01 -0.71
CA GLY A 157 4.00 23.14 0.11
C GLY A 157 5.30 22.87 0.89
N ILE A 158 5.87 21.65 0.78
CA ILE A 158 7.18 21.25 1.35
C ILE A 158 8.25 21.44 0.28
#